data_AF-A0A7Z8LDK6-F1
#
_entry.id   AF-A0A7Z8LDK6-F1
#
_cell.length_a   1.000
_cell.length_b   1.000
_cell.length_c   1.000
_cell.angle_alpha   90.00
_cell.angle_beta   90.00
_cell.angle_gamma   90.00
#
_symmetry.space_group_name_H-M   'P 1'
#
loop_
_entity.id
_entity.type
_entity.pdbx_description
1 polymer ?
#
loop_
_entity_poly.entity_id
_entity_poly.type
_entity_poly.pdbx_seq_one_letter_code
_entity_poly.pdbx_strand_id
1 'polypeptide(L)'
;AQIEDPGSRAETFIGCHLLKAVDGWNDLGLGRFQLAYLRDKAKREVDFIVIRDGKPWFLAEVKNAQTARSDALKYFQEQTKAPFAFQVVIEADYVDADCFAQPRAPLVVPARTLLSQLL
;
A
#
# COMPACT_ATOMS: atom_id res chain seq x y z
N ALA A 1 -2.86 14.81 18.77
CA ALA A 1 -2.09 13.88 19.62
C ALA A 1 -0.94 13.34 18.79
N GLN A 2 0.28 13.27 19.33
CA GLN A 2 1.45 12.73 18.64
C GLN A 2 1.46 11.20 18.77
N ILE A 3 1.75 10.47 17.68
CA ILE A 3 1.88 9.01 17.71
C ILE A 3 3.32 8.67 18.08
N GLU A 4 3.51 8.06 19.24
CA GLU A 4 4.83 7.76 19.80
C GLU A 4 5.44 6.48 19.19
N ASP A 5 4.60 5.46 18.94
CA ASP A 5 5.02 4.18 18.36
C ASP A 5 5.48 4.35 16.90
N PRO A 6 6.74 3.98 16.55
CA PRO A 6 7.27 4.14 15.20
C PRO A 6 6.46 3.38 14.13
N GLY A 7 5.94 2.20 14.44
CA GLY A 7 5.14 1.40 13.51
C GLY A 7 3.81 2.08 13.18
N SER A 8 3.07 2.47 14.21
CA SER A 8 1.81 3.21 14.10
C SER A 8 2.00 4.55 13.39
N ARG A 9 3.13 5.23 13.60
CA ARG A 9 3.47 6.47 12.89
C ARG A 9 3.76 6.21 11.42
N ALA A 10 4.46 5.13 11.07
CA ALA A 10 4.72 4.73 9.70
C ALA A 10 3.41 4.39 8.95
N GLU A 11 2.54 3.58 9.56
CA GLU A 11 1.24 3.23 8.99
C GLU A 11 0.38 4.48 8.77
N THR A 12 0.31 5.38 9.76
CA THR A 12 -0.43 6.64 9.65
C THR A 12 0.15 7.52 8.54
N PHE A 13 1.47 7.62 8.44
CA PHE A 13 2.14 8.40 7.40
C PHE A 13 1.80 7.90 6.00
N ILE A 14 1.93 6.60 5.75
CA ILE A 14 1.56 6.00 4.46
C ILE A 14 0.05 6.15 4.20
N GLY A 15 -0.79 5.90 5.20
CA GLY A 15 -2.24 6.04 5.10
C GLY A 15 -2.66 7.44 4.68
N CYS A 16 -2.08 8.49 5.27
CA CYS A 16 -2.34 9.89 4.88
C CYS A 16 -1.93 10.17 3.43
N HIS A 17 -0.78 9.65 2.97
CA HIS A 17 -0.34 9.83 1.59
C HIS A 17 -1.24 9.10 0.59
N LEU A 18 -1.66 7.87 0.92
CA LEU A 18 -2.61 7.11 0.11
C LEU A 18 -3.96 7.81 0.03
N LEU A 19 -4.46 8.33 1.15
CA LEU A 19 -5.72 9.07 1.20
C LEU A 19 -5.65 10.33 0.33
N LYS A 20 -4.58 11.13 0.48
CA LYS A 20 -4.32 12.30 -0.38
C LYS A 20 -4.34 11.93 -1.87
N ALA A 21 -3.68 10.83 -2.25
CA ALA A 21 -3.63 10.38 -3.63
C ALA A 21 -5.01 9.95 -4.14
N VAL A 22 -5.74 9.15 -3.36
CA VAL A 22 -7.11 8.71 -3.67
C VAL A 22 -8.06 9.89 -3.86
N ASP A 23 -8.06 10.85 -2.94
CA ASP A 23 -8.87 12.06 -3.05
C ASP A 23 -8.46 12.88 -4.28
N GLY A 24 -7.15 13.07 -4.49
CA GLY A 24 -6.63 13.79 -5.66
C GLY A 24 -7.02 13.14 -6.99
N TRP A 25 -6.95 11.82 -7.12
CA TRP A 25 -7.38 11.12 -8.33
C TRP A 25 -8.89 11.23 -8.58
N ASN A 26 -9.70 11.22 -7.51
CA ASN A 26 -11.14 11.41 -7.60
C ASN A 26 -11.48 12.85 -8.05
N ASP A 27 -10.85 13.86 -7.43
CA ASP A 27 -11.06 15.28 -7.74
C ASP A 27 -10.64 15.62 -9.18
N LEU A 28 -9.58 14.97 -9.68
CA LEU A 28 -9.12 15.10 -11.06
C LEU A 28 -9.96 14.28 -12.07
N GLY A 29 -10.90 13.46 -11.61
CA GLY A 29 -11.75 12.64 -12.47
C GLY A 29 -11.02 11.48 -13.16
N LEU A 30 -9.93 10.97 -12.59
CA LEU A 30 -9.11 9.89 -13.18
C LEU A 30 -9.73 8.48 -13.03
N GLY A 31 -10.87 8.40 -12.34
CA GLY A 31 -11.59 7.17 -12.02
C GLY A 31 -12.26 7.29 -10.65
N ARG A 32 -12.91 6.20 -10.19
CA ARG A 32 -13.44 6.12 -8.82
C ARG A 32 -12.49 5.33 -7.93
N PHE A 33 -11.84 6.02 -7.01
CA PHE A 33 -10.84 5.45 -6.11
C PHE A 33 -11.36 5.37 -4.68
N GLN A 34 -10.99 4.31 -3.98
CA GLN A 34 -11.30 4.09 -2.56
C GLN A 34 -10.09 3.55 -1.84
N LEU A 35 -9.91 3.97 -0.58
CA LEU A 35 -8.93 3.43 0.35
C LEU A 35 -9.67 2.69 1.47
N ALA A 36 -9.25 1.47 1.80
CA ALA A 36 -9.83 0.69 2.89
C ALA A 36 -8.78 -0.17 3.61
N TYR A 37 -9.12 -0.65 4.80
CA TYR A 37 -8.37 -1.65 5.55
C TYR A 37 -8.85 -3.06 5.17
N LEU A 38 -7.96 -4.06 5.21
CA LEU A 38 -8.32 -5.44 4.86
C LEU A 38 -7.97 -6.41 5.99
N ARG A 39 -8.99 -7.07 6.55
CA ARG A 39 -8.86 -8.09 7.60
C ARG A 39 -9.85 -9.22 7.35
N ASP A 40 -9.46 -10.45 7.71
CA ASP A 40 -10.34 -11.62 7.65
C ASP A 40 -10.70 -12.20 9.03
N LYS A 41 -11.55 -13.24 9.04
CA LYS A 41 -11.98 -13.94 10.26
C LYS A 41 -10.86 -14.73 10.95
N ALA A 42 -9.78 -15.05 10.23
CA ALA A 42 -8.59 -15.70 10.77
C ALA A 42 -7.58 -14.70 11.35
N LYS A 43 -7.97 -13.41 11.44
CA LYS A 43 -7.14 -12.29 11.93
C LYS A 43 -5.88 -12.06 11.09
N ARG A 44 -5.93 -12.40 9.79
CA ARG A 44 -4.92 -11.94 8.83
C ARG A 44 -5.26 -10.53 8.41
N GLU A 45 -4.24 -9.70 8.27
CA GLU A 45 -4.37 -8.27 8.04
C GLU A 45 -3.39 -7.78 6.98
N VAL A 46 -3.84 -6.80 6.21
CA VAL A 46 -2.99 -5.92 5.39
C VAL A 46 -3.49 -4.51 5.66
N ASP A 47 -2.56 -3.58 5.89
CA ASP A 47 -2.88 -2.23 6.35
C ASP A 47 -3.80 -1.51 5.38
N PHE A 48 -3.54 -1.60 4.07
CA PHE A 48 -4.33 -0.88 3.08
C PHE A 48 -4.62 -1.68 1.80
N ILE A 49 -5.79 -1.43 1.23
CA ILE A 49 -6.18 -1.76 -0.14
C ILE A 49 -6.66 -0.51 -0.85
N VAL A 50 -6.13 -0.26 -2.06
CA VAL A 50 -6.66 0.75 -2.98
C VAL A 50 -7.50 0.05 -4.04
N ILE A 51 -8.72 0.55 -4.23
CA ILE A 51 -9.70 0.03 -5.19
C ILE A 51 -9.89 1.09 -6.27
N ARG A 52 -9.82 0.67 -7.54
CA ARG A 52 -10.07 1.51 -8.71
C ARG A 52 -11.26 0.98 -9.48
N ASP A 53 -12.27 1.80 -9.68
CA ASP A 53 -13.49 1.50 -10.43
C ASP A 53 -14.18 0.19 -9.96
N GLY A 54 -14.22 0.01 -8.64
CA GLY A 54 -14.82 -1.15 -7.99
C GLY A 54 -13.97 -2.43 -8.04
N LYS A 55 -12.72 -2.35 -8.52
CA LYS A 55 -11.79 -3.49 -8.58
C LYS A 55 -10.55 -3.23 -7.71
N PRO A 56 -10.08 -4.20 -6.91
CA PRO A 56 -8.80 -4.12 -6.22
C PRO A 56 -7.67 -3.75 -7.17
N TRP A 57 -6.93 -2.67 -6.88
CA TRP A 57 -5.82 -2.21 -7.69
C TRP A 57 -4.48 -2.57 -7.06
N PHE A 58 -4.25 -2.17 -5.81
CA PHE A 58 -3.07 -2.62 -5.09
C PHE A 58 -3.29 -2.75 -3.59
N LEU A 59 -2.47 -3.60 -2.98
CA LEU A 59 -2.36 -3.78 -1.53
C LEU A 59 -1.09 -3.09 -1.03
N ALA A 60 -1.13 -2.52 0.17
CA ALA A 60 0.05 -1.97 0.83
C ALA A 60 0.11 -2.42 2.29
N GLU A 61 1.25 -3.03 2.66
CA GLU A 61 1.62 -3.34 4.04
C GLU A 61 2.86 -2.54 4.41
N VAL A 62 2.80 -1.81 5.51
CA VAL A 62 3.82 -0.86 5.93
C VAL A 62 4.75 -1.52 6.94
N LYS A 63 6.06 -1.33 6.75
CA LYS A 63 7.10 -1.75 7.69
C LYS A 63 8.07 -0.60 7.91
N ASN A 64 8.52 -0.44 9.16
CA ASN A 64 9.56 0.54 9.45
C ASN A 64 10.90 0.13 8.82
N ALA A 65 11.41 -1.06 9.18
CA ALA A 65 12.72 -1.57 8.73
C ALA A 65 12.70 -3.04 8.27
N GLN A 66 11.68 -3.82 8.64
CA GLN A 66 11.66 -5.26 8.38
C GLN A 66 11.32 -5.57 6.91
N THR A 67 12.21 -6.32 6.26
CA THR A 67 12.08 -6.70 4.83
C THR A 67 11.63 -8.15 4.62
N ALA A 68 11.45 -8.94 5.68
CA ALA A 68 10.88 -10.27 5.58
C ALA A 68 9.46 -10.18 4.99
N ARG A 69 9.19 -10.98 3.96
CA ARG A 69 7.92 -10.95 3.22
C ARG A 69 6.78 -11.47 4.08
N SER A 70 5.67 -10.76 4.08
CA SER A 70 4.43 -11.16 4.76
C SER A 70 3.63 -12.19 3.97
N ASP A 71 3.31 -13.31 4.60
CA ASP A 71 2.42 -14.33 4.03
C ASP A 71 0.98 -13.82 3.87
N ALA A 72 0.55 -12.87 4.72
CA ALA A 72 -0.77 -12.27 4.63
C ALA A 72 -0.93 -11.42 3.36
N LEU A 73 0.10 -10.64 3.00
CA LEU A 73 0.09 -9.82 1.79
C LEU A 73 -0.05 -10.67 0.53
N LYS A 74 0.70 -11.77 0.44
CA LYS A 74 0.59 -12.73 -0.67
C LYS A 74 -0.80 -13.37 -0.70
N TYR A 75 -1.28 -13.85 0.45
CA TYR A 75 -2.60 -14.46 0.55
C TYR A 75 -3.71 -13.52 0.07
N PHE A 76 -3.72 -12.27 0.53
CA PHE A 76 -4.75 -11.31 0.12
C PHE A 76 -4.61 -10.88 -1.33
N GLN A 77 -3.40 -10.79 -1.88
CA GLN A 77 -3.23 -10.55 -3.32
C GLN A 77 -3.89 -11.65 -4.15
N GLU A 78 -3.66 -12.91 -3.77
CA GLU A 78 -4.25 -14.07 -4.44
C GLU A 78 -5.78 -14.13 -4.30
N GLN A 79 -6.34 -13.70 -3.16
CA GLN A 79 -7.79 -13.65 -2.94
C GLN A 79 -8.47 -12.50 -3.69
N THR A 80 -7.91 -11.29 -3.60
CA THR A 80 -8.48 -10.07 -4.19
C THR A 80 -8.23 -9.96 -5.69
N LYS A 81 -7.25 -10.70 -6.21
CA LYS A 81 -6.73 -10.58 -7.59
C LYS A 81 -6.19 -9.20 -7.91
N ALA A 82 -5.79 -8.43 -6.89
CA ALA A 82 -5.13 -7.15 -7.10
C ALA A 82 -3.85 -7.35 -7.93
N PRO A 83 -3.65 -6.60 -9.03
CA PRO A 83 -2.47 -6.75 -9.88
C PRO A 83 -1.17 -6.44 -9.15
N PHE A 84 -1.21 -5.61 -8.10
CA PHE A 84 -0.03 -5.22 -7.34
C PHE A 84 -0.22 -5.42 -5.83
N ALA A 85 0.88 -5.72 -5.14
CA ALA A 85 0.93 -5.82 -3.69
C ALA A 85 2.32 -5.38 -3.23
N PHE A 86 2.37 -4.45 -2.28
CA PHE A 86 3.59 -3.79 -1.87
C PHE A 86 3.82 -3.94 -0.37
N GLN A 87 5.00 -4.41 0.00
CA GLN A 87 5.54 -4.22 1.33
C GLN A 87 6.35 -2.94 1.32
N VAL A 88 5.78 -1.87 1.87
CA VAL A 88 6.30 -0.51 1.85
C VAL A 88 7.23 -0.31 3.04
N VAL A 89 8.53 -0.10 2.78
CA VAL A 89 9.55 0.04 3.83
C VAL A 89 9.96 1.50 3.98
N ILE A 90 9.80 2.07 5.16
CA ILE A 90 10.09 3.48 5.44
C ILE A 90 11.59 3.78 5.38
N GLU A 91 12.42 2.95 6.01
CA GLU A 91 13.87 3.17 6.14
C GLU A 91 14.67 2.72 4.91
N ALA A 92 14.02 2.12 3.91
CA ALA A 92 14.70 1.71 2.69
C ALA A 92 15.08 2.92 1.83
N ASP A 93 16.28 2.85 1.24
CA ASP A 93 16.78 3.87 0.33
C ASP A 93 15.93 3.96 -0.94
N TYR A 94 15.82 5.17 -1.49
CA TYR A 94 15.11 5.38 -2.75
C TYR A 94 15.75 4.55 -3.87
N VAL A 95 14.88 3.88 -4.62
CA VAL A 95 15.23 3.19 -5.87
C VAL A 95 14.44 3.84 -7.00
N ASP A 96 15.12 4.18 -8.10
CA ASP A 96 14.48 4.73 -9.29
C ASP A 96 13.89 3.59 -10.14
N ALA A 97 12.68 3.16 -9.78
CA ALA A 97 11.98 2.07 -10.44
C ALA A 97 10.46 2.27 -10.41
N ASP A 98 9.80 1.95 -11.52
CA ASP A 98 8.34 1.95 -11.61
C ASP A 98 7.75 0.78 -10.82
N CYS A 99 7.00 1.11 -9.75
CA CYS A 99 6.36 0.12 -8.88
C CYS A 99 5.21 -0.62 -9.59
N PHE A 100 4.61 0.00 -10.60
CA PHE A 100 3.43 -0.47 -11.32
C PHE A 100 3.75 -1.06 -12.70
N ALA A 101 5.04 -1.19 -13.05
CA ALA A 101 5.49 -1.61 -14.38
C ALA A 101 4.83 -2.92 -14.89
N GLN A 102 4.74 -3.94 -14.03
CA GLN A 102 4.14 -5.23 -14.38
C GLN A 102 3.53 -5.94 -13.16
N PRO A 103 2.32 -6.52 -13.28
CA PRO A 103 1.71 -7.35 -12.25
C PRO A 103 2.60 -8.55 -11.90
N ARG A 104 2.81 -8.78 -10.60
CA ARG A 104 3.68 -9.86 -10.09
C ARG A 104 3.37 -10.16 -8.63
N ALA A 105 4.06 -11.16 -8.08
CA ALA A 105 4.04 -11.48 -6.64
C ALA A 105 4.44 -10.26 -5.78
N PRO A 106 4.14 -10.24 -4.47
CA PRO A 106 4.36 -9.06 -3.64
C PRO A 106 5.80 -8.56 -3.70
N LEU A 107 5.95 -7.24 -3.86
CA LEU A 107 7.22 -6.56 -4.00
C LEU A 107 7.53 -5.76 -2.75
N VAL A 108 8.76 -5.85 -2.26
CA VAL A 108 9.26 -4.92 -1.24
C VAL A 108 9.69 -3.64 -1.95
N VAL A 109 9.11 -2.51 -1.56
CA VAL A 109 9.37 -1.20 -2.19
C VAL A 109 9.73 -0.16 -1.12
N PRO A 110 10.70 0.73 -1.39
CA PRO A 110 10.92 1.88 -0.54
C PRO A 110 9.69 2.79 -0.53
N ALA A 111 9.32 3.32 0.63
CA ALA A 111 8.24 4.29 0.75
C ALA A 111 8.45 5.49 -0.17
N ARG A 112 9.69 6.00 -0.24
CA ARG A 112 10.05 7.13 -1.11
C ARG A 112 9.77 6.84 -2.58
N THR A 113 10.07 5.62 -3.04
CA THR A 113 9.86 5.19 -4.42
C THR A 113 8.38 5.06 -4.76
N LEU A 114 7.58 4.44 -3.88
CA LEU A 114 6.15 4.28 -4.13
C LEU A 114 5.45 5.64 -4.10
N LEU A 115 5.68 6.44 -3.05
CA LEU A 115 4.94 7.67 -2.83
C LEU A 115 5.22 8.75 -3.88
N SER A 116 6.41 8.77 -4.50
CA SER A 116 6.72 9.69 -5.59
C SER A 116 5.94 9.41 -6.88
N GLN A 117 5.26 8.27 -6.97
CA GLN A 117 4.50 7.84 -8.15
C GLN A 117 2.98 8.01 -7.99
N LEU A 118 2.50 8.45 -6.82
CA LEU A 118 1.06 8.45 -6.52
C LEU A 118 0.34 9.78 -6.83
N LEU A 119 1.03 10.93 -6.80
CA LEU A 119 0.51 12.22 -7.29
C LEU A 119 1.60 13.27 -7.27
#